data_AF-A0A7Y2C677-F1
#
_entry.id   AF-A0A7Y2C677-F1
#
_cell.length_a   1.000
_cell.length_b   1.000
_cell.length_c   1.000
_cell.angle_alpha   90.00
_cell.angle_beta   90.00
_cell.angle_gamma   90.00
#
_symmetry.space_group_name_H-M   'P 1'
#
loop_
_entity.id
_entity.type
_entity.pdbx_description
1 polymer ?
#
loop_
_entity_poly.entity_id
_entity_poly.type
_entity_poly.pdbx_seq_one_letter_code
_entity_poly.pdbx_strand_id
1 'polypeptide(L)'
;MSTMPPAAERFLRYVQIDTQSDPNSETTPSTMKQKDLGRLLVEELLSIGISDAYMDENGYVFGTLASTLPAELAGRTPVVALLAHVDTAPDESGTNVKPIVHRNYDGSI
;
A
#
# COMPACT_ATOMS: atom_id res chain seq x y z
N MET A 1 20.94 16.30 10.65
CA MET A 1 20.59 14.95 10.18
C MET A 1 19.29 15.06 9.38
N SER A 2 19.29 14.74 8.09
CA SER A 2 18.05 14.73 7.30
C SER A 2 17.26 13.47 7.68
N THR A 3 16.12 13.64 8.35
CA THR A 3 15.22 12.54 8.73
C THR A 3 14.61 11.94 7.47
N MET A 4 14.36 10.63 7.47
CA MET A 4 13.75 9.98 6.33
C MET A 4 12.31 10.51 6.15
N PRO A 5 11.85 10.81 4.91
CA PRO A 5 10.46 11.21 4.70
C PRO A 5 9.50 10.09 5.16
N PRO A 6 8.33 10.39 5.74
CA PRO A 6 7.37 9.37 6.18
C PRO A 6 6.97 8.40 5.07
N ALA A 7 6.92 8.87 3.82
CA ALA A 7 6.64 8.01 2.66
C ALA A 7 7.74 6.97 2.42
N ALA A 8 9.01 7.34 2.60
CA ALA A 8 10.13 6.41 2.45
C ALA A 8 10.17 5.41 3.61
N GLU A 9 9.86 5.82 4.84
CA GLU A 9 9.76 4.90 5.99
C GLU A 9 8.66 3.84 5.79
N ARG A 10 7.48 4.25 5.31
CA ARG A 10 6.39 3.33 4.95
C ARG A 10 6.78 2.40 3.80
N PHE A 11 7.34 2.95 2.73
CA PHE A 11 7.79 2.16 1.59
C PHE A 11 8.78 1.07 2.01
N LEU A 12 9.80 1.41 2.80
CA LEU A 12 10.79 0.44 3.28
C LEU A 12 10.19 -0.64 4.19
N ARG A 13 9.10 -0.35 4.90
CA ARG A 13 8.36 -1.37 5.66
C ARG A 13 7.58 -2.29 4.74
N TYR A 14 6.88 -1.75 3.74
CA TYR A 14 6.04 -2.54 2.83
C TYR A 14 6.86 -3.49 1.96
N VAL A 15 8.00 -3.05 1.43
CA VAL A 15 8.85 -3.89 0.55
C VAL A 15 9.44 -5.12 1.24
N GLN A 16 9.43 -5.16 2.58
CA GLN A 16 9.89 -6.31 3.35
C GLN A 16 8.79 -7.36 3.58
N ILE A 17 7.55 -7.06 3.21
CA ILE A 17 6.41 -7.97 3.32
C ILE A 17 6.30 -8.74 1.99
N ASP A 18 6.34 -10.06 2.07
CA ASP A 18 6.22 -10.91 0.88
C ASP A 18 4.79 -10.92 0.37
N THR A 19 4.55 -10.26 -0.76
CA THR A 19 3.25 -10.18 -1.43
C THR A 19 3.27 -10.78 -2.84
N GLN A 20 4.29 -11.56 -3.18
CA GLN A 20 4.43 -12.11 -4.54
C GLN A 20 3.18 -12.86 -5.00
N SER A 21 2.72 -12.57 -6.23
CA SER A 21 1.59 -13.27 -6.85
C SER A 21 1.95 -14.66 -7.37
N ASP A 22 0.93 -15.48 -7.62
CA ASP A 22 1.08 -16.82 -8.20
C ASP A 22 0.19 -16.92 -9.44
N PRO A 23 0.78 -16.93 -10.66
CA PRO A 23 0.02 -16.97 -11.90
C PRO A 23 -0.74 -18.29 -12.13
N ASN A 24 -0.43 -19.34 -11.37
CA ASN A 24 -1.11 -20.64 -11.46
C ASN A 24 -2.28 -20.77 -10.49
N SER A 25 -2.51 -19.77 -9.62
CA SER A 25 -3.55 -19.81 -8.62
C SER A 25 -4.94 -19.58 -9.22
N GLU A 26 -5.92 -20.33 -8.73
CA GLU A 26 -7.34 -20.17 -9.07
C GLU A 26 -8.09 -19.32 -8.03
N THR A 27 -7.40 -18.79 -7.01
CA THR A 27 -8.00 -18.00 -5.93
C THR A 27 -7.75 -16.51 -6.09
N THR A 28 -8.56 -15.68 -5.44
CA THR A 28 -8.29 -14.25 -5.26
C THR A 28 -8.19 -13.94 -3.76
N PRO A 29 -7.06 -13.37 -3.27
CA PRO A 29 -5.83 -13.10 -4.01
C PRO A 29 -5.14 -14.40 -4.45
N SER A 30 -4.22 -14.32 -5.41
CA SER A 30 -3.51 -15.49 -5.91
C SER A 30 -2.67 -16.16 -4.82
N THR A 31 -2.12 -15.35 -3.89
CA THR A 31 -1.41 -15.86 -2.71
C THR A 31 -1.98 -15.20 -1.45
N MET A 32 -2.24 -16.00 -0.41
CA MET A 32 -2.84 -15.49 0.83
C MET A 32 -1.92 -14.52 1.60
N LYS A 33 -0.61 -14.58 1.35
CA LYS A 33 0.39 -13.65 1.91
C LYS A 33 0.18 -12.20 1.47
N GLN A 34 -0.48 -11.94 0.32
CA GLN A 34 -0.87 -10.59 -0.09
C GLN A 34 -1.77 -9.90 0.95
N LYS A 35 -2.58 -10.67 1.69
CA LYS A 35 -3.44 -10.13 2.75
C LYS A 35 -2.65 -9.62 3.96
N ASP A 36 -1.38 -9.97 4.11
CA ASP A 36 -0.56 -9.49 5.24
C ASP A 36 -0.27 -8.00 5.10
N LEU A 37 0.12 -7.55 3.89
CA LEU A 37 0.21 -6.11 3.60
C LEU A 37 -1.19 -5.47 3.65
N GLY A 38 -2.23 -6.13 3.13
CA GLY A 38 -3.59 -5.62 3.18
C GLY A 38 -4.09 -5.29 4.59
N ARG A 39 -3.87 -6.19 5.57
CA ARG A 39 -4.23 -5.95 6.98
C ARG A 39 -3.46 -4.78 7.57
N LEU A 40 -2.16 -4.68 7.30
CA LEU A 40 -1.36 -3.54 7.74
C LEU A 40 -1.90 -2.22 7.17
N LEU A 41 -2.27 -2.18 5.89
CA LEU A 41 -2.83 -1.00 5.25
C LEU A 41 -4.16 -0.58 5.87
N VAL A 42 -5.04 -1.53 6.20
CA VAL A 42 -6.30 -1.23 6.92
C VAL A 42 -6.00 -0.60 8.28
N GLU A 43 -5.09 -1.17 9.06
CA GLU A 43 -4.69 -0.61 10.36
C GLU A 43 -4.13 0.81 10.22
N GLU A 44 -3.27 1.04 9.22
CA GLU A 44 -2.70 2.36 8.97
C GLU A 44 -3.76 3.37 8.51
N LEU A 45 -4.67 3.00 7.61
CA LEU A 45 -5.78 3.85 7.17
C LEU A 45 -6.70 4.25 8.33
N LEU A 46 -7.06 3.29 9.18
CA LEU A 46 -7.84 3.56 10.40
C LEU A 46 -7.07 4.50 11.34
N SER A 47 -5.76 4.29 11.52
CA SER A 47 -4.93 5.10 12.41
C SER A 47 -4.79 6.57 11.97
N ILE A 48 -4.91 6.85 10.66
CA ILE A 48 -4.87 8.21 10.11
C ILE A 48 -6.25 8.85 9.96
N GLY A 49 -7.32 8.16 10.40
CA GLY A 49 -8.68 8.70 10.45
C GLY A 49 -9.59 8.32 9.29
N ILE A 50 -9.22 7.36 8.43
CA ILE A 50 -10.12 6.80 7.41
C ILE A 50 -10.99 5.74 8.08
N SER A 51 -12.12 6.17 8.64
CA SER A 51 -12.95 5.36 9.53
C SER A 51 -13.69 4.21 8.85
N ASP A 52 -13.88 4.27 7.54
CA ASP A 52 -14.53 3.24 6.74
C ASP A 52 -13.52 2.28 6.11
N ALA A 53 -12.25 2.30 6.53
CA ALA A 53 -11.25 1.42 5.95
C ALA A 53 -11.52 -0.06 6.29
N TYR A 54 -11.53 -0.91 5.27
CA TYR A 54 -11.70 -2.35 5.42
C TYR A 54 -10.99 -3.12 4.32
N MET A 55 -10.79 -4.42 4.54
CA MET A 55 -10.35 -5.36 3.52
C MET A 55 -11.46 -6.38 3.28
N ASP A 56 -11.81 -6.62 2.02
CA ASP A 56 -12.83 -7.61 1.67
C ASP A 56 -12.29 -9.06 1.69
N GLU A 57 -13.16 -10.02 1.38
CA GLU A 57 -12.80 -11.44 1.35
C GLU A 57 -11.76 -11.79 0.27
N ASN A 58 -11.66 -10.98 -0.79
CA ASN A 58 -10.74 -11.15 -1.90
C ASN A 58 -9.41 -10.39 -1.71
N GLY A 59 -9.25 -9.70 -0.57
CA GLY A 59 -8.01 -8.99 -0.22
C GLY A 59 -7.93 -7.56 -0.78
N TYR A 60 -9.02 -7.01 -1.33
CA TYR A 60 -9.05 -5.61 -1.74
C TYR A 60 -9.22 -4.71 -0.51
N VAL A 61 -8.35 -3.72 -0.39
CA VAL A 61 -8.40 -2.71 0.67
C VAL A 61 -9.10 -1.46 0.14
N PHE A 62 -10.11 -1.01 0.87
CA PHE A 62 -10.87 0.20 0.56
C PHE A 62 -10.81 1.17 1.73
N GLY A 63 -11.02 2.46 1.42
CA GLY A 63 -11.19 3.53 2.40
C GLY A 63 -11.54 4.84 1.68
N THR A 64 -12.34 5.68 2.32
CA THR A 64 -12.84 6.92 1.73
C THR A 64 -12.30 8.13 2.49
N LEU A 65 -11.60 9.02 1.78
CA LEU A 65 -11.27 10.33 2.31
C LEU A 65 -12.45 11.28 2.07
N ALA A 66 -13.06 11.78 3.15
CA ALA A 66 -14.14 12.75 3.06
C ALA A 66 -13.66 14.05 2.40
N SER A 67 -14.55 14.66 1.61
CA SER A 67 -14.29 15.97 1.00
C SER A 67 -14.06 17.02 2.08
N THR A 68 -13.12 17.92 1.83
CA THR A 68 -12.87 19.11 2.66
C THR A 68 -13.77 20.30 2.27
N LEU A 69 -14.61 20.16 1.24
CA LEU A 69 -15.55 21.17 0.79
C LEU A 69 -16.81 21.21 1.68
N PRO A 70 -17.54 22.34 1.69
CA PRO A 70 -18.90 22.39 2.24
C PRO A 70 -19.82 21.32 1.62
N ALA A 71 -20.73 20.76 2.40
CA ALA A 71 -21.57 19.62 2.01
C ALA A 71 -22.33 19.82 0.67
N GLU A 72 -22.82 21.04 0.43
CA GLU A 72 -23.48 21.43 -0.83
C GLU A 72 -22.58 21.21 -2.06
N LEU A 73 -21.31 21.60 -1.95
CA LEU A 73 -20.34 21.49 -3.03
C LEU A 73 -19.75 20.07 -3.11
N ALA A 74 -19.54 19.43 -1.97
CA ALA A 74 -19.08 18.06 -1.89
C ALA A 74 -20.01 17.10 -2.65
N GLY A 75 -21.33 17.24 -2.47
CA GLY A 75 -22.33 16.41 -3.17
C GLY A 75 -22.40 16.63 -4.69
N ARG A 76 -21.73 17.66 -5.22
CA ARG A 76 -21.69 18.00 -6.65
C ARG A 76 -20.30 17.77 -7.27
N THR A 77 -19.33 17.37 -6.47
CA THR A 77 -17.96 17.12 -6.91
C THR A 77 -17.80 15.64 -7.27
N PRO A 78 -17.17 15.30 -8.40
CA PRO A 78 -16.95 13.91 -8.77
C PRO A 78 -16.03 13.19 -7.78
N VAL A 79 -16.31 11.92 -7.53
CA VAL A 79 -15.44 11.04 -6.75
C VAL A 79 -14.25 10.62 -7.63
N VAL A 80 -13.05 10.68 -7.06
CA VAL A 80 -11.81 10.21 -7.70
C VAL A 80 -11.25 9.06 -6.88
N ALA A 81 -10.89 7.97 -7.56
CA ALA A 81 -10.22 6.83 -6.94
C ALA A 81 -8.71 6.86 -7.24
N LEU A 82 -7.89 6.65 -6.21
CA LEU A 82 -6.47 6.38 -6.33
C LEU A 82 -6.25 4.90 -6.10
N LEU A 83 -5.65 4.21 -7.07
CA LEU A 83 -5.50 2.76 -7.07
C LEU A 83 -4.01 2.39 -7.12
N ALA A 84 -3.66 1.36 -6.36
CA ALA A 84 -2.38 0.67 -6.42
C ALA A 84 -2.62 -0.83 -6.19
N HIS A 85 -1.74 -1.67 -6.74
CA HIS A 85 -1.76 -3.11 -6.46
C HIS A 85 -0.75 -3.43 -5.35
N VAL A 86 -0.99 -4.52 -4.60
CA VAL A 86 -0.20 -4.90 -3.43
C VAL A 86 0.84 -5.97 -3.73
N ASP A 87 0.69 -6.69 -4.84
CA ASP A 87 1.52 -7.84 -5.18
C ASP A 87 2.81 -7.45 -5.90
N THR A 88 3.82 -8.30 -5.78
CA THR A 88 5.05 -8.23 -6.57
C THR A 88 5.07 -9.30 -7.65
N ALA A 89 5.81 -9.04 -8.72
CA ALA A 89 5.91 -9.95 -9.86
C ALA A 89 6.42 -11.36 -9.46
N PRO A 90 5.93 -12.43 -10.11
CA PRO A 90 6.40 -13.80 -9.87
C PRO A 90 7.81 -14.05 -10.44
N ASP A 91 8.31 -13.16 -11.30
CA ASP A 91 9.62 -13.30 -11.98
C ASP A 91 10.80 -13.29 -11.01
N GLU A 92 10.67 -12.59 -9.87
CA GLU A 92 11.71 -12.47 -8.86
C GLU A 92 11.14 -12.59 -7.45
N SER A 93 11.92 -13.15 -6.52
CA SER A 93 11.44 -13.38 -5.15
C SER A 93 11.21 -12.08 -4.39
N GLY A 94 9.98 -11.89 -3.91
CA GLY A 94 9.62 -10.86 -2.93
C GLY A 94 9.89 -11.26 -1.47
N THR A 95 10.50 -12.43 -1.23
CA THR A 95 10.70 -12.96 0.12
C THR A 95 12.02 -12.44 0.72
N ASN A 96 11.97 -12.00 1.99
CA ASN A 96 13.16 -11.55 2.74
C ASN A 96 13.96 -10.43 2.05
N VAL A 97 13.26 -9.50 1.38
CA VAL A 97 13.87 -8.32 0.76
C VAL A 97 14.63 -7.50 1.82
N LYS A 98 15.86 -7.10 1.50
CA LYS A 98 16.71 -6.26 2.36
C LYS A 98 16.99 -4.93 1.65
N PRO A 99 16.13 -3.91 1.85
CA PRO A 99 16.30 -2.66 1.12
C PRO A 99 17.58 -1.94 1.55
N ILE A 100 18.33 -1.43 0.58
CA ILE A 100 19.55 -0.64 0.80
C ILE A 100 19.25 0.80 0.44
N VAL A 101 19.51 1.73 1.37
CA VAL A 101 19.22 3.15 1.19
C VAL A 101 20.53 3.93 1.03
N HIS A 102 20.82 4.35 -0.20
CA HIS A 102 21.93 5.24 -0.50
C HIS A 102 21.48 6.70 -0.33
N ARG A 103 21.98 7.36 0.72
CA ARG A 103 21.65 8.77 1.00
C ARG A 103 22.67 9.69 0.35
N ASN A 104 22.21 10.80 -0.23
CA ASN A 104 23.07 11.80 -0.85
C ASN A 104 24.08 11.17 -1.83
N TYR A 105 23.63 10.16 -2.59
CA TYR A 105 24.49 9.48 -3.56
C TYR A 105 24.98 10.50 -4.59
N ASP A 106 26.29 10.74 -4.61
CA ASP A 106 26.94 11.70 -5.50
C ASP A 106 27.55 11.05 -6.75
N GLY A 107 27.50 9.71 -6.83
CA GLY A 107 28.02 8.95 -7.96
C GLY A 107 29.52 9.10 -8.18
N SER A 108 30.25 9.66 -7.21
CA SER A 108 31.71 9.71 -7.28
C SER A 108 32.30 8.30 -7.17
N ILE A 109 33.35 8.06 -7.96
CA ILE A 109 34.08 6.79 -8.05
C ILE A 109 35.20 6.79 -7.01
#